data_AF-A0A2G6N7M5-F1
#
_entry.id   AF-A0A2G6N7M5-F1
#
_cell.length_a   1.000
_cell.length_b   1.000
_cell.length_c   1.000
_cell.angle_alpha   90.00
_cell.angle_beta   90.00
_cell.angle_gamma   90.00
#
_symmetry.space_group_name_H-M   'P 1'
#
loop_
_entity.id
_entity.type
_entity.pdbx_description
1 polymer ?
#
loop_
_entity_poly.entity_id
_entity_poly.type
_entity_poly.pdbx_seq_one_letter_code
_entity_poly.pdbx_strand_id
1 'polypeptide(L)'
;MFLPTTKAELTKLGWQQLDVILVSGDSYIDSPYIGVAVIGKVLQRAGFRVGIIAQPDVTGGDDMTRLGEPALFWGVTGGSVDSMVANYTASNKRRKQDDYTPGGRNTLRPDRATLIYSNLIRQHFKNTAPIVLG
;
A
#
# COMPACT_ATOMS: atom_id res chain seq x y z
N MET A 1 13.30 -3.29 -12.09
CA MET A 1 13.72 -2.82 -10.75
C MET A 1 12.48 -2.71 -9.89
N PHE A 2 12.48 -3.21 -8.66
CA PHE A 2 11.36 -3.12 -7.73
C PHE A 2 11.05 -1.66 -7.34
N LEU A 3 9.81 -1.39 -6.91
CA LEU A 3 9.48 -0.11 -6.27
C LEU A 3 10.15 -0.08 -4.88
N PRO A 4 10.77 1.05 -4.46
CA PRO A 4 11.27 1.20 -3.11
C PRO A 4 10.14 1.07 -2.09
N THR A 5 10.44 0.36 -1.02
CA THR A 5 9.54 0.10 0.11
C THR A 5 10.07 0.66 1.43
N THR A 6 11.37 1.01 1.46
CA THR A 6 12.07 1.50 2.65
C THR A 6 12.83 2.80 2.40
N LYS A 7 13.07 3.56 3.48
CA LYS A 7 13.90 4.78 3.45
C LYS A 7 15.34 4.50 2.98
N ALA A 8 15.90 3.35 3.32
CA ALA A 8 17.25 2.97 2.90
C ALA A 8 17.35 2.80 1.37
N GLU A 9 16.31 2.29 0.71
CA GLU A 9 16.24 2.23 -0.74
C GLU A 9 16.13 3.62 -1.37
N LEU A 10 15.37 4.54 -0.76
CA LEU A 10 15.30 5.93 -1.21
C LEU A 10 16.67 6.62 -1.16
N THR A 11 17.41 6.43 -0.06
CA THR A 11 18.78 6.95 0.09
C THR A 11 19.71 6.40 -0.98
N LYS A 12 19.63 5.10 -1.30
CA LYS A 12 20.43 4.47 -2.37
C LYS A 12 20.09 5.03 -3.77
N LEU A 13 18.85 5.44 -3.98
CA LEU A 13 18.39 6.08 -5.22
C LEU A 13 18.67 7.59 -5.26
N GLY A 14 19.16 8.18 -4.17
CA GLY A 14 19.33 9.63 -4.04
C GLY A 14 18.02 10.40 -3.99
N TRP A 15 16.90 9.74 -3.66
CA TRP A 15 15.57 10.36 -3.63
C TRP A 15 15.28 10.90 -2.23
N GLN A 16 15.08 12.22 -2.11
CA GLN A 16 14.66 12.83 -0.86
C GLN A 16 13.15 12.78 -0.62
N GLN A 17 12.37 12.72 -1.70
CA GLN A 17 10.91 12.65 -1.66
C GLN A 17 10.39 11.84 -2.85
N LEU A 18 9.28 11.12 -2.62
CA LEU A 18 8.54 10.41 -3.66
C LEU A 18 7.46 11.32 -4.25
N ASP A 19 7.19 11.17 -5.53
CA ASP A 19 6.07 11.88 -6.18
C ASP A 19 4.75 11.18 -5.86
N VAL A 20 4.77 9.84 -5.84
CA VAL A 20 3.60 8.99 -5.56
C VAL A 20 3.96 7.91 -4.55
N ILE A 21 3.12 7.72 -3.54
CA ILE A 21 3.20 6.57 -2.63
C ILE A 21 1.95 5.72 -2.83
N LEU A 22 2.16 4.46 -3.20
CA LEU A 22 1.11 3.47 -3.32
C LEU A 22 0.95 2.70 -2.01
N VAL A 23 -0.27 2.48 -1.56
CA VAL A 23 -0.60 1.71 -0.35
C VAL A 23 -1.52 0.56 -0.75
N SER A 24 -1.14 -0.66 -0.39
CA SER A 24 -1.85 -1.88 -0.79
C SER A 24 -2.24 -2.76 0.39
N GLY A 25 -3.44 -3.35 0.32
CA GLY A 25 -3.87 -4.42 1.23
C GLY A 25 -3.28 -5.80 0.92
N ASP A 26 -2.58 -5.94 -0.20
CA ASP A 26 -1.77 -7.12 -0.53
C ASP A 26 -0.29 -6.90 -0.17
N SER A 27 0.45 -7.99 -0.02
CA SER A 27 1.91 -7.97 -0.14
C SER A 27 2.35 -7.36 -1.46
N TYR A 28 3.53 -6.73 -1.48
CA TYR A 28 4.09 -6.23 -2.73
C TYR A 28 4.67 -7.39 -3.54
N ILE A 29 3.94 -7.79 -4.58
CA ILE A 29 4.37 -8.78 -5.58
C ILE A 29 4.57 -8.05 -6.91
N ASP A 30 5.80 -8.03 -7.41
CA ASP A 30 6.14 -7.36 -8.68
C ASP A 30 5.77 -8.24 -9.88
N SER A 31 4.47 -8.28 -10.19
CA SER A 31 3.87 -9.13 -11.21
C SER A 31 2.83 -8.37 -12.04
N PRO A 32 2.71 -8.65 -13.36
CA PRO A 32 1.67 -8.04 -14.20
C PRO A 32 0.25 -8.44 -13.78
N TYR A 33 0.08 -9.48 -12.96
CA TYR A 33 -1.23 -9.86 -12.39
C TYR A 33 -1.66 -8.99 -11.21
N ILE A 34 -0.79 -8.10 -10.72
CA ILE A 34 -1.03 -7.27 -9.55
C ILE A 34 -1.17 -5.81 -10.00
N GLY A 35 -2.39 -5.29 -9.94
CA GLY A 35 -2.73 -3.97 -10.49
C GLY A 35 -1.85 -2.84 -9.95
N VAL A 36 -1.60 -2.82 -8.64
CA VAL A 36 -0.75 -1.78 -8.00
C VAL A 36 0.70 -1.84 -8.49
N ALA A 37 1.22 -3.03 -8.80
CA ALA A 37 2.56 -3.18 -9.36
C ALA A 37 2.63 -2.61 -10.78
N VAL A 38 1.63 -2.92 -11.62
CA VAL A 38 1.52 -2.37 -12.98
C VAL A 38 1.43 -0.84 -12.95
N ILE A 39 0.55 -0.27 -12.12
CA ILE A 39 0.40 1.18 -11.97
C ILE A 39 1.74 1.81 -11.56
N GLY A 40 2.41 1.26 -10.55
CA GLY A 40 3.70 1.79 -10.10
C GLY A 40 4.77 1.75 -11.18
N LYS A 41 4.84 0.69 -11.99
CA LYS A 41 5.79 0.63 -13.13
C LYS A 41 5.45 1.62 -14.23
N VAL A 42 4.17 1.79 -14.54
CA VAL A 42 3.74 2.75 -15.57
C VAL A 42 4.12 4.16 -15.14
N LEU A 43 3.85 4.53 -13.89
CA LEU A 43 4.25 5.82 -13.32
C LEU A 43 5.78 6.00 -13.28
N GLN A 44 6.55 4.99 -12.87
CA GLN A 44 8.01 5.05 -12.94
C GLN A 44 8.54 5.24 -14.35
N ARG A 45 7.96 4.54 -15.34
CA ARG A 45 8.33 4.69 -16.76
C ARG A 45 8.01 6.07 -17.31
N ALA A 46 6.98 6.72 -16.76
CA ALA A 46 6.63 8.11 -17.08
C ALA A 46 7.56 9.13 -16.38
N GLY A 47 8.51 8.69 -15.56
CA GLY A 47 9.52 9.55 -14.92
C GLY A 47 9.21 9.93 -13.47
N PHE A 48 8.15 9.40 -12.87
CA PHE A 48 7.81 9.68 -11.47
C PHE A 48 8.59 8.81 -10.49
N ARG A 49 8.93 9.37 -9.33
CA ARG A 49 9.51 8.66 -8.18
C ARG A 49 8.37 8.00 -7.41
N VAL A 50 8.22 6.69 -7.55
CA VAL A 50 7.12 5.94 -6.95
C VAL A 50 7.66 4.97 -5.91
N GLY A 51 7.02 4.91 -4.74
CA GLY A 51 7.26 3.89 -3.71
C GLY A 51 5.97 3.16 -3.32
N ILE A 52 6.10 2.07 -2.57
CA ILE A 52 4.96 1.26 -2.13
C ILE A 52 5.05 0.86 -0.65
N ILE A 53 3.91 1.00 0.04
CA ILE A 53 3.67 0.53 1.40
C ILE A 53 2.64 -0.62 1.31
N ALA A 54 3.12 -1.85 1.44
CA ALA A 54 2.28 -3.04 1.40
C ALA A 54 1.93 -3.47 2.82
N GLN A 55 0.63 -3.71 3.05
CA GLN A 55 0.05 -4.15 4.31
C GLN A 55 0.60 -3.41 5.54
N PRO A 56 0.50 -2.07 5.58
CA PRO A 56 1.02 -1.33 6.71
C PRO A 56 0.34 -1.77 8.00
N ASP A 57 1.12 -1.86 9.08
CA ASP A 57 0.55 -2.01 10.42
C ASP A 57 -0.42 -0.86 10.70
N VAL A 58 -1.62 -1.20 11.16
CA VAL A 58 -2.68 -0.24 11.49
C VAL A 58 -2.74 0.08 12.98
N THR A 59 -1.95 -0.63 13.79
CA THR A 59 -1.86 -0.46 15.24
C THR A 59 -0.63 0.35 15.65
N GLY A 60 0.50 0.15 14.98
CA GLY A 60 1.73 0.94 15.11
C GLY A 60 1.79 2.08 14.10
N GLY A 61 1.93 3.32 14.58
CA GLY A 61 1.86 4.52 13.73
C GLY A 61 3.03 4.73 12.77
N ASP A 62 4.12 3.98 12.89
CA ASP A 62 5.36 4.30 12.16
C ASP A 62 5.37 3.76 10.73
N ASP A 63 4.68 2.65 10.45
CA ASP A 63 4.80 1.96 9.15
C ASP A 63 4.17 2.77 8.00
N MET A 64 3.03 3.43 8.25
CA MET A 64 2.40 4.31 7.27
C MET A 64 3.28 5.52 6.90
N THR A 65 4.15 5.95 7.82
CA THR A 65 5.01 7.14 7.62
C THR A 65 6.42 6.82 7.11
N ARG A 66 6.75 5.53 6.94
CA ARG A 66 8.12 5.05 6.67
C ARG A 66 8.78 5.62 5.41
N LEU A 67 7.98 6.05 4.43
CA LEU A 67 8.43 6.65 3.17
C LEU A 67 8.26 8.18 3.13
N GLY A 68 7.77 8.79 4.20
CA GLY A 68 7.41 10.21 4.24
C GLY A 68 6.09 10.49 3.53
N GLU A 69 5.93 11.72 3.04
CA GLU A 69 4.74 12.20 2.34
C GLU A 69 5.01 12.38 0.83
N PRO A 70 4.10 11.94 -0.07
CA PRO A 70 4.27 12.12 -1.50
C PRO A 70 4.08 13.57 -1.92
N ALA A 71 4.78 13.99 -2.98
CA ALA A 71 4.66 15.33 -3.54
C ALA A 71 3.38 15.54 -4.35
N LEU A 72 2.82 14.49 -4.96
CA LEU A 72 1.63 14.58 -5.82
C LEU A 72 0.40 13.94 -5.19
N PHE A 73 0.42 12.64 -4.90
CA PHE A 73 -0.74 11.96 -4.31
C PHE A 73 -0.39 10.61 -3.66
N TRP A 74 -1.29 10.16 -2.78
CA TRP A 74 -1.36 8.80 -2.26
C TRP A 74 -2.28 7.95 -3.14
N GLY A 75 -1.83 6.80 -3.62
CA GLY A 75 -2.69 5.82 -4.28
C GLY A 75 -3.03 4.69 -3.32
N VAL A 76 -4.30 4.51 -2.93
CA VAL A 76 -4.69 3.56 -1.89
C VAL A 76 -5.63 2.51 -2.45
N THR A 77 -5.27 1.24 -2.27
CA THR A 77 -6.04 0.07 -2.74
C THR A 77 -6.24 -0.98 -1.65
N GLY A 78 -7.36 -1.71 -1.72
CA GLY A 78 -7.62 -2.88 -0.89
C GLY A 78 -6.79 -4.12 -1.29
N GLY A 79 -6.10 -4.04 -2.43
CA GLY A 79 -5.36 -5.13 -3.06
C GLY A 79 -6.10 -5.65 -4.30
N SER A 80 -5.68 -6.81 -4.78
CA SER A 80 -6.22 -7.50 -5.96
C SER A 80 -7.63 -8.05 -5.72
N VAL A 81 -8.02 -8.19 -4.45
CA VAL A 81 -9.33 -8.64 -3.99
C VAL A 81 -9.80 -7.67 -2.90
N ASP A 82 -11.11 -7.40 -2.85
CA ASP A 82 -11.70 -6.61 -1.77
C ASP A 82 -11.37 -7.22 -0.39
N SER A 83 -11.02 -6.36 0.55
CA SER A 83 -10.59 -6.77 1.89
C SER A 83 -11.63 -7.58 2.66
N MET A 84 -12.93 -7.32 2.47
CA MET A 84 -13.98 -8.12 3.12
C MET A 84 -14.06 -9.52 2.50
N VAL A 85 -13.87 -9.63 1.19
CA VAL A 85 -13.85 -10.93 0.49
C VAL A 85 -12.60 -11.75 0.86
N ALA A 86 -11.45 -11.08 1.00
CA ALA A 86 -10.22 -11.71 1.48
C ALA A 86 -10.32 -12.15 2.95
N ASN A 87 -11.06 -11.41 3.77
CA ASN A 87 -11.18 -11.66 5.20
C ASN A 87 -12.33 -12.59 5.59
N TYR A 88 -13.37 -12.70 4.77
CA TYR A 88 -14.57 -13.46 5.11
C TYR A 88 -15.00 -14.40 4.00
N THR A 89 -15.69 -15.46 4.42
CA THR A 89 -16.46 -16.34 3.54
C THR A 89 -17.80 -15.70 3.18
N ALA A 90 -18.49 -16.22 2.16
CA ALA A 90 -19.84 -15.77 1.80
C ALA A 90 -20.84 -15.89 2.96
N SER A 91 -20.62 -16.82 3.89
CA SER A 91 -21.39 -16.97 5.13
C SER A 91 -20.89 -16.11 6.30
N ASN A 92 -20.10 -15.07 6.02
CA ASN A 92 -19.54 -14.13 6.99
C ASN A 92 -18.65 -14.75 8.09
N LYS A 93 -18.05 -15.92 7.84
CA LYS A 93 -17.03 -16.51 8.72
C LYS A 93 -15.65 -15.97 8.36
N ARG A 94 -14.87 -15.55 9.36
CA ARG A 94 -13.48 -15.09 9.16
C ARG A 94 -12.63 -16.20 8.56
N ARG A 95 -11.89 -15.89 7.50
CA ARG A 95 -10.89 -16.78 6.89
C ARG A 95 -9.65 -16.81 7.78
N LYS A 96 -9.04 -17.99 7.91
CA LYS A 96 -7.74 -18.14 8.60
C LYS A 96 -6.56 -17.81 7.68
N GLN A 97 -6.77 -17.91 6.37
CA GLN A 97 -5.75 -17.75 5.35
C GLN A 97 -6.07 -16.58 4.42
N ASP A 98 -5.03 -15.92 3.91
CA ASP A 98 -5.08 -14.88 2.88
C ASP A 98 -3.91 -15.09 1.91
N ASP A 99 -4.24 -15.39 0.65
CA ASP A 99 -3.28 -15.76 -0.40
C ASP A 99 -2.28 -14.64 -0.72
N TYR A 100 -2.65 -13.38 -0.47
CA TYR A 100 -1.79 -12.22 -0.75
C TYR A 100 -1.11 -11.66 0.50
N THR A 101 -1.25 -12.32 1.67
CA THR A 101 -0.53 -11.94 2.89
C THR A 101 0.74 -12.80 3.03
N PRO A 102 1.92 -12.24 3.38
CA PRO A 102 3.13 -13.01 3.62
C PRO A 102 2.91 -14.11 4.67
N GLY A 103 3.32 -15.34 4.34
CA GLY A 103 3.09 -16.51 5.19
C GLY A 103 1.64 -17.00 5.23
N GLY A 104 0.75 -16.42 4.42
CA GLY A 104 -0.62 -16.87 4.20
C GLY A 104 -1.57 -16.68 5.38
N ARG A 105 -1.15 -16.01 6.47
CA ARG A 105 -1.98 -15.82 7.67
C ARG A 105 -2.83 -14.58 7.54
N ASN A 106 -4.14 -14.70 7.71
CA ASN A 106 -5.05 -13.55 7.64
C ASN A 106 -4.98 -12.71 8.92
N THR A 107 -3.91 -11.93 9.04
CA THR A 107 -3.65 -11.08 10.22
C THR A 107 -3.20 -9.67 9.88
N LEU A 108 -2.79 -9.41 8.62
CA LEU A 108 -2.22 -8.11 8.23
C LEU A 108 -3.19 -7.23 7.46
N ARG A 109 -4.05 -7.80 6.60
CA ARG A 109 -5.05 -7.03 5.85
C ARG A 109 -6.25 -6.70 6.75
N PRO A 110 -6.49 -5.41 7.07
CA PRO A 110 -7.65 -5.03 7.86
C PRO A 110 -8.94 -5.09 7.03
N ASP A 111 -10.08 -5.12 7.71
CA ASP A 111 -11.38 -4.95 7.08
C ASP A 111 -11.53 -3.54 6.53
N ARG A 112 -12.10 -3.41 5.32
CA ARG A 112 -12.25 -2.13 4.63
C ARG A 112 -10.91 -1.39 4.50
N ALA A 113 -9.89 -2.12 4.04
CA ALA A 113 -8.49 -1.68 4.01
C ALA A 113 -8.29 -0.29 3.40
N THR A 114 -8.92 0.00 2.26
CA THR A 114 -8.86 1.32 1.61
C THR A 114 -9.28 2.46 2.55
N LEU A 115 -10.35 2.27 3.34
CA LEU A 115 -10.82 3.28 4.31
C LEU A 115 -9.86 3.40 5.50
N ILE A 116 -9.40 2.28 6.04
CA ILE A 116 -8.49 2.28 7.20
C ILE A 116 -7.17 2.96 6.84
N TYR A 117 -6.56 2.61 5.71
CA TYR A 117 -5.31 3.21 5.27
C TYR A 117 -5.47 4.70 4.96
N SER A 118 -6.57 5.10 4.33
CA SER A 118 -6.86 6.53 4.09
C SER A 118 -6.99 7.32 5.39
N ASN A 119 -7.65 6.75 6.40
CA ASN A 119 -7.75 7.37 7.71
C ASN A 119 -6.40 7.45 8.40
N LEU A 120 -5.58 6.40 8.33
CA LEU A 120 -4.24 6.38 8.91
C LEU A 120 -3.34 7.45 8.29
N ILE A 121 -3.38 7.61 6.95
CA ILE A 121 -2.69 8.71 6.26
C ILE A 121 -3.11 10.07 6.86
N ARG A 122 -4.41 10.33 7.00
CA ARG A 122 -4.92 11.60 7.57
C ARG A 122 -4.65 11.77 9.07
N GLN A 123 -4.40 10.68 9.80
CA GLN A 123 -3.99 10.73 11.20
C GLN A 123 -2.56 11.26 11.30
N HIS A 124 -1.64 10.76 10.48
CA HIS A 124 -0.22 11.12 10.50
C HIS A 124 0.11 12.40 9.73
N PHE A 125 -0.55 12.65 8.61
CA PHE A 125 -0.28 13.80 7.75
C PHE A 125 -1.49 14.75 7.73
N LYS A 126 -1.33 15.95 8.29
CA LYS A 126 -2.37 17.00 8.30
C LYS A 126 -2.25 17.85 7.05
N ASN A 127 -3.40 18.20 6.44
CA ASN A 127 -3.45 18.89 5.15
C ASN A 127 -2.64 18.18 4.06
N THR A 128 -2.70 16.85 4.08
CA THR A 128 -1.87 15.99 3.25
C THR A 128 -2.20 16.07 1.76
N ALA A 129 -1.26 15.61 0.93
CA ALA A 129 -1.47 15.37 -0.50
C ALA A 129 -2.79 14.60 -0.78
N PRO A 130 -3.41 14.81 -1.96
CA PRO A 130 -4.62 14.09 -2.37
C PRO A 130 -4.50 12.57 -2.19
N ILE A 131 -5.61 11.95 -1.81
CA ILE A 131 -5.73 10.49 -1.71
C ILE A 131 -6.64 10.01 -2.83
N VAL A 132 -6.09 9.18 -3.72
CA VAL A 132 -6.78 8.54 -4.85
C VAL A 132 -7.08 7.10 -4.46
N LEU A 133 -8.35 6.71 -4.52
CA LEU A 133 -8.81 5.36 -4.16
C LEU A 133 -9.06 4.54 -5.42
N GLY A 134 -8.67 3.25 -5.40
CA GLY A 134 -8.90 2.32 -6.51
C GLY A 134 -8.52 0.90 -6.17
#